data_AF-A0AAE0SV74-F1
#
_entry.id   AF-A0AAE0SV74-F1
#
_cell.length_a   1.000
_cell.length_b   1.000
_cell.length_c   1.000
_cell.angle_alpha   90.00
_cell.angle_beta   90.00
_cell.angle_gamma   90.00
#
_symmetry.space_group_name_H-M   'P 1'
#
loop_
_entity.id
_entity.type
_entity.pdbx_description
1 polymer ?
#
loop_
_entity_poly.entity_id
_entity_poly.type
_entity_poly.pdbx_seq_one_letter_code
_entity_poly.pdbx_strand_id
1 'polypeptide(L)'
;MSIPGASDATKYVVAKWVDDNQVHISRFDDQYIVWRMCTKAFEKYYMDIARETTGRQYIMMACRIVKAFMSKQKKIANCTLSTFVLSYVLKNIAFYCFFSRYVSRVKDDLDSFLRFLNSCVEEEQLPQLFIRKTFSSSEFFSSCSEGTRFDLIRKVAPESLVIARRDMMLVLIFLDG
;
A
#
# COMPACT_ATOMS: atom_id res chain seq x y z
N MET A 1 6.63 -16.71 -8.61
CA MET A 1 7.91 -16.62 -7.87
C MET A 1 7.59 -16.42 -6.40
N SER A 2 7.84 -17.42 -5.55
CA SER A 2 7.44 -17.44 -4.14
C SER A 2 8.39 -16.57 -3.32
N ILE A 3 7.86 -15.68 -2.47
CA ILE A 3 8.70 -14.87 -1.56
C ILE A 3 9.22 -15.79 -0.44
N PRO A 4 10.53 -15.94 -0.23
CA PRO A 4 11.07 -16.68 0.92
C PRO A 4 10.58 -16.03 2.23
N GLY A 5 9.93 -16.82 3.09
CA GLY A 5 9.45 -16.39 4.41
C GLY A 5 7.96 -15.98 4.49
N ALA A 6 7.21 -15.98 3.38
CA ALA A 6 5.79 -15.62 3.41
C ALA A 6 4.92 -16.63 4.19
N SER A 7 5.33 -17.89 4.33
CA SER A 7 4.61 -18.90 5.13
C SER A 7 4.74 -18.68 6.64
N ASP A 8 5.79 -17.99 7.10
CA ASP A 8 6.04 -17.75 8.53
C ASP A 8 5.38 -16.47 9.04
N ALA A 9 4.93 -15.56 8.16
CA ALA A 9 4.24 -14.33 8.56
C ALA A 9 2.97 -14.60 9.40
N THR A 10 2.29 -15.71 9.15
CA THR A 10 1.08 -16.14 9.88
C THR A 10 1.36 -16.46 11.35
N LYS A 11 2.59 -16.80 11.74
CA LYS A 11 2.96 -17.20 13.11
C LYS A 11 3.22 -16.01 14.05
N TYR A 12 3.25 -14.78 13.53
CA TYR A 12 3.67 -13.59 14.30
C TYR A 12 2.67 -12.43 14.24
N VAL A 13 1.44 -12.66 13.80
CA VAL A 13 0.40 -11.62 13.84
C VAL A 13 -0.05 -11.43 15.28
N VAL A 14 0.20 -10.23 15.81
CA VAL A 14 -0.20 -9.87 17.17
C VAL A 14 -1.56 -9.17 17.11
N ALA A 15 -2.50 -9.63 17.92
CA ALA A 15 -3.78 -8.94 18.09
C ALA A 15 -3.55 -7.68 18.93
N LYS A 16 -3.97 -6.51 18.42
CA LYS A 16 -3.82 -5.23 19.15
C LYS A 16 -5.21 -4.66 19.50
N TRP A 17 -5.35 -4.20 20.74
CA TRP A 17 -6.50 -3.42 21.20
C TRP A 17 -6.64 -2.12 20.39
N VAL A 18 -7.87 -1.75 20.07
CA VAL A 18 -8.14 -0.50 19.35
C VAL A 18 -9.27 0.25 20.03
N ASP A 19 -9.06 1.54 20.20
CA ASP A 19 -10.03 2.49 20.73
C ASP A 19 -11.17 2.71 19.72
N ASP A 20 -12.39 2.93 20.22
CA ASP A 20 -13.66 2.87 19.48
C ASP A 20 -13.71 3.78 18.23
N ASN A 21 -12.85 4.79 18.17
CA ASN A 21 -12.82 5.77 17.09
C ASN A 21 -11.97 5.38 15.86
N GLN A 22 -11.35 4.18 15.81
CA GLN A 22 -10.42 3.82 14.72
C GLN A 22 -10.55 2.41 14.11
N VAL A 23 -11.74 1.79 13.95
CA VAL A 23 -11.78 0.47 13.28
C VAL A 23 -12.95 0.13 12.37
N HIS A 24 -12.59 -0.21 11.12
CA HIS A 24 -13.31 -1.09 10.21
C HIS A 24 -13.40 -2.52 10.75
N ILE A 25 -14.64 -2.96 10.97
CA ILE A 25 -15.05 -4.11 11.76
C ILE A 25 -15.03 -5.40 10.92
N SER A 26 -14.36 -6.44 11.40
CA SER A 26 -14.70 -7.83 11.07
C SER A 26 -15.52 -8.37 12.24
N ARG A 27 -16.84 -8.49 12.04
CA ARG A 27 -17.76 -9.09 13.02
C ARG A 27 -17.33 -10.54 13.26
N PHE A 28 -17.28 -10.95 14.53
CA PHE A 28 -18.07 -12.07 15.05
C PHE A 28 -18.24 -11.92 16.58
N ASP A 29 -19.37 -12.42 17.07
CA ASP A 29 -19.92 -12.31 18.43
C ASP A 29 -18.90 -12.51 19.56
N ASP A 30 -18.68 -11.45 20.34
CA ASP A 30 -18.92 -11.39 21.80
C ASP A 30 -18.73 -9.92 22.22
N GLN A 31 -19.78 -9.34 22.80
CA GLN A 31 -20.23 -7.97 22.56
C GLN A 31 -19.30 -6.76 22.87
N TYR A 32 -18.04 -6.90 23.26
CA TYR A 32 -17.21 -5.72 23.60
C TYR A 32 -15.72 -5.80 23.28
N ILE A 33 -15.23 -6.82 22.56
CA ILE A 33 -13.78 -6.95 22.31
C ILE A 33 -13.46 -6.99 20.81
N VAL A 34 -12.89 -5.89 20.32
CA VAL A 34 -12.43 -5.77 18.92
C VAL A 34 -10.92 -6.03 18.85
N TRP A 35 -10.55 -7.12 18.18
CA TRP A 35 -9.16 -7.43 17.85
C TRP A 35 -8.86 -7.12 16.39
N ARG A 36 -7.76 -6.41 16.11
CA ARG A 36 -7.25 -6.19 14.75
C ARG A 36 -5.93 -6.94 14.54
N MET A 37 -5.81 -7.60 13.39
CA MET A 37 -4.53 -8.14 12.89
C MET A 37 -3.52 -7.00 12.70
N CYS A 38 -2.39 -7.06 13.43
CA CYS A 38 -1.34 -6.05 13.37
C CYS A 38 -0.06 -6.64 12.77
N THR A 39 0.33 -6.17 11.59
CA THR A 39 1.56 -6.59 10.90
C THR A 39 2.73 -5.64 11.16
N LYS A 40 2.58 -4.64 12.06
CA LYS A 40 3.56 -3.56 12.26
C LYS A 40 4.97 -4.04 12.59
N ALA A 41 5.12 -5.11 13.36
CA ALA A 41 6.43 -5.67 13.69
C ALA A 41 7.13 -6.20 12.43
N PHE A 42 6.38 -6.91 11.58
CA PHE A 42 6.86 -7.44 10.32
C PHE A 42 7.19 -6.33 9.33
N GLU A 43 6.28 -5.35 9.19
CA GLU A 43 6.53 -4.15 8.39
C GLU A 43 7.80 -3.42 8.82
N LYS A 44 8.02 -3.26 10.13
CA LYS A 44 9.24 -2.64 10.67
C LYS A 44 10.48 -3.44 10.28
N TYR A 45 10.45 -4.76 10.45
CA TYR A 45 11.56 -5.64 10.07
C TYR A 45 11.95 -5.47 8.60
N TYR A 46 10.99 -5.51 7.66
CA TYR A 46 11.30 -5.32 6.24
C TYR A 46 11.77 -3.90 5.91
N MET A 47 11.24 -2.88 6.60
CA MET A 47 11.73 -1.51 6.45
C MET A 47 13.17 -1.35 6.96
N ASP A 48 13.52 -2.02 8.06
CA ASP A 48 14.88 -2.00 8.60
C ASP A 48 15.86 -2.69 7.63
N ILE A 49 15.50 -3.85 7.08
CA ILE A 49 16.30 -4.51 6.02
C ILE A 49 16.40 -3.62 4.77
N ALA A 50 15.31 -2.97 4.36
CA ALA A 50 15.29 -2.10 3.19
C ALA A 50 16.27 -0.92 3.32
N ARG A 51 16.55 -0.45 4.54
CA ARG A 51 17.53 0.61 4.79
C ARG A 51 18.96 0.18 4.54
N GLU A 52 19.26 -1.12 4.57
CA GLU A 52 20.61 -1.65 4.37
C GLU A 52 20.90 -2.01 2.91
N THR A 53 19.87 -2.01 2.05
CA THR A 53 20.01 -2.39 0.63
C THR A 53 19.86 -1.18 -0.28
N THR A 54 20.90 -0.79 -1.03
CA THR A 54 20.90 0.42 -1.87
C THR A 54 19.71 0.52 -2.83
N GLY A 55 19.35 -0.56 -3.53
CA GLY A 55 18.18 -0.57 -4.42
C GLY A 55 16.86 -0.30 -3.68
N ARG A 56 16.70 -0.81 -2.45
CA ARG A 56 15.50 -0.55 -1.63
C ARG A 56 15.50 0.86 -1.04
N GLN A 57 16.67 1.46 -0.79
CA GLN A 57 16.77 2.86 -0.39
C GLN A 57 16.24 3.80 -1.48
N TYR A 58 16.42 3.47 -2.76
CA TYR A 58 15.85 4.24 -3.88
C TYR A 58 14.32 4.18 -3.91
N ILE A 59 13.72 3.00 -3.74
CA ILE A 59 12.27 2.86 -3.57
C ILE A 59 11.76 3.65 -2.36
N MET A 60 12.49 3.64 -1.24
CA MET A 60 12.15 4.48 -0.09
C MET A 60 12.21 5.97 -0.41
N MET A 61 13.19 6.40 -1.22
CA MET A 61 13.28 7.79 -1.68
C MET A 61 12.12 8.15 -2.60
N ALA A 62 11.77 7.31 -3.57
CA ALA A 62 10.60 7.47 -4.42
C ALA A 62 9.31 7.62 -3.59
N CYS A 63 9.10 6.72 -2.62
CA CYS A 63 7.98 6.78 -1.68
C CYS A 63 7.92 8.12 -0.92
N ARG A 64 9.08 8.66 -0.47
CA ARG A 64 9.16 9.97 0.19
C ARG A 64 8.82 11.13 -0.75
N ILE A 65 9.29 11.09 -2.00
CA ILE A 65 8.98 12.10 -3.03
C ILE A 65 7.47 12.14 -3.29
N VAL A 66 6.86 10.98 -3.55
CA VAL A 66 5.40 10.88 -3.79
C VAL A 66 4.63 11.33 -2.55
N LYS A 67 5.05 10.94 -1.35
CA LYS A 67 4.43 11.39 -0.10
C LYS A 67 4.47 12.91 0.06
N ALA A 68 5.61 13.53 -0.22
CA ALA A 68 5.77 14.98 -0.14
C ALA A 68 4.87 15.68 -1.17
N PHE A 69 4.82 15.16 -2.40
CA PHE A 69 3.92 15.65 -3.44
C PHE A 69 2.45 15.57 -3.02
N MET A 70 1.97 14.41 -2.57
CA MET A 70 0.58 14.25 -2.11
C MET A 70 0.25 15.18 -0.94
N SER A 71 1.20 15.36 -0.01
CA SER A 71 1.05 16.27 1.13
C SER A 71 0.92 17.73 0.69
N LYS A 72 1.62 18.13 -0.39
CA LYS A 72 1.51 19.46 -1.00
C LYS A 72 0.18 19.63 -1.74
N GLN A 73 -0.22 18.64 -2.53
CA GLN A 73 -1.48 18.68 -3.28
C GLN A 73 -2.72 18.74 -2.37
N LYS A 74 -2.68 18.03 -1.24
CA LYS A 74 -3.73 18.12 -0.21
C LYS A 74 -3.95 19.54 0.32
N LYS A 75 -2.89 20.36 0.34
CA LYS A 75 -2.96 21.74 0.82
C LYS A 75 -3.37 22.75 -0.26
N ILE A 76 -3.06 22.47 -1.53
CA ILE A 76 -3.13 23.46 -2.61
C ILE A 76 -4.33 23.22 -3.54
N ALA A 77 -4.71 21.97 -3.83
CA ALA A 77 -5.46 21.68 -5.05
C ALA A 77 -6.76 20.87 -4.86
N ASN A 78 -7.25 20.62 -3.63
CA ASN A 78 -8.37 19.69 -3.40
C ASN A 78 -8.21 18.36 -4.19
N CYS A 79 -6.96 17.89 -4.31
CA CYS A 79 -6.64 16.66 -5.04
C CYS A 79 -7.25 15.46 -4.33
N THR A 80 -8.24 14.84 -4.95
CA THR A 80 -8.96 13.69 -4.41
C THR A 80 -8.03 12.51 -4.18
N LEU A 81 -7.05 12.29 -5.06
CA LEU A 81 -6.03 11.25 -4.88
C LEU A 81 -5.28 11.40 -3.55
N SER A 82 -4.98 12.64 -3.14
CA SER A 82 -4.28 12.93 -1.87
C SER A 82 -5.11 12.64 -0.61
N THR A 83 -6.43 12.44 -0.74
CA THR A 83 -7.31 12.16 0.39
C THR A 83 -7.20 10.71 0.89
N PHE A 84 -6.94 9.76 -0.01
CA PHE A 84 -6.85 8.34 0.32
C PHE A 84 -5.48 7.72 0.07
N VAL A 85 -4.62 8.32 -0.76
CA VAL A 85 -3.20 7.92 -0.89
C VAL A 85 -2.41 8.45 0.32
N LEU A 86 -2.70 7.85 1.47
CA LEU A 86 -2.06 8.16 2.74
C LEU A 86 -0.71 7.45 2.88
N SER A 87 0.03 7.81 3.94
CA SER A 87 1.34 7.19 4.23
C SER A 87 1.29 5.66 4.29
N TYR A 88 0.18 5.06 4.73
CA TYR A 88 0.05 3.61 4.81
C TYR A 88 -0.15 2.94 3.44
N VAL A 89 -0.87 3.58 2.52
CA VAL A 89 -1.03 3.16 1.12
C VAL A 89 0.33 3.18 0.42
N LEU A 90 1.04 4.31 0.51
CA LEU A 90 2.37 4.48 -0.06
C LEU A 90 3.40 3.49 0.51
N LYS A 91 3.27 3.17 1.80
CA LYS A 91 4.11 2.14 2.44
C LYS A 91 3.82 0.74 1.89
N ASN A 92 2.54 0.38 1.68
CA ASN A 92 2.19 -0.91 1.09
C ASN A 92 2.73 -1.01 -0.34
N ILE A 93 2.58 0.03 -1.16
CA ILE A 93 3.18 0.10 -2.50
C ILE A 93 4.70 -0.06 -2.44
N ALA A 94 5.38 0.61 -1.50
CA ALA A 94 6.82 0.45 -1.32
C ALA A 94 7.20 -1.00 -1.02
N PHE A 95 6.43 -1.70 -0.17
CA PHE A 95 6.66 -3.12 0.08
C PHE A 95 6.49 -3.95 -1.20
N TYR A 96 5.43 -3.72 -1.98
CA TYR A 96 5.26 -4.37 -3.28
C TYR A 96 6.47 -4.18 -4.20
N CYS A 97 6.98 -2.95 -4.28
CA CYS A 97 8.18 -2.63 -5.06
C CYS A 97 9.43 -3.34 -4.50
N PHE A 98 9.60 -3.47 -3.18
CA PHE A 98 10.74 -4.20 -2.59
C PHE A 98 10.80 -5.67 -2.98
N PHE A 99 9.66 -6.30 -3.26
CA PHE A 99 9.56 -7.72 -3.60
C PHE A 99 9.44 -7.98 -5.11
N SER A 100 9.05 -6.99 -5.91
CA SER A 100 8.80 -7.20 -7.34
C SER A 100 10.06 -7.13 -8.19
N ARG A 101 11.00 -6.22 -7.94
CA ARG A 101 12.28 -6.09 -8.69
C ARG A 101 13.40 -5.42 -7.89
N TYR A 102 14.64 -5.71 -8.29
CA TYR A 102 15.82 -4.88 -7.98
C TYR A 102 15.98 -3.84 -9.08
N VAL A 103 15.94 -2.56 -8.74
CA VAL A 103 16.17 -1.45 -9.67
C VAL A 103 17.43 -0.69 -9.25
N SER A 104 18.05 -0.01 -10.21
CA SER A 104 19.41 0.54 -10.10
C SER A 104 19.48 2.06 -9.84
N ARG A 105 18.38 2.81 -9.99
CA ARG A 105 18.34 4.29 -9.93
C ARG A 105 16.99 4.83 -9.43
N VAL A 106 17.02 5.96 -8.71
CA VAL A 106 15.84 6.62 -8.12
C VAL A 106 14.77 6.99 -9.16
N LYS A 107 15.14 7.45 -10.36
CA LYS A 107 14.17 7.85 -11.40
C LYS A 107 13.34 6.66 -11.87
N ASP A 108 13.99 5.53 -12.14
CA ASP A 108 13.34 4.30 -12.62
C ASP A 108 12.44 3.70 -11.52
N ASP A 109 12.87 3.80 -10.25
CA ASP A 109 12.07 3.41 -9.10
C ASP A 109 10.86 4.31 -8.88
N LEU A 110 11.01 5.62 -9.08
CA LEU A 110 9.89 6.57 -8.99
C LEU A 110 8.85 6.29 -10.07
N ASP A 111 9.29 6.11 -11.32
CA ASP A 111 8.43 5.74 -12.44
C ASP A 111 7.70 4.42 -12.20
N SER A 112 8.43 3.39 -11.76
CA SER A 112 7.83 2.08 -11.40
C SER A 112 6.82 2.19 -10.25
N PHE A 113 7.15 2.97 -9.22
CA PHE A 113 6.28 3.21 -8.08
C PHE A 113 4.98 3.91 -8.50
N LEU A 114 5.08 4.92 -9.37
CA LEU A 114 3.92 5.66 -9.89
C LEU A 114 3.07 4.81 -10.81
N ARG A 115 3.66 4.04 -11.73
CA ARG A 115 2.90 3.09 -12.56
C ARG A 115 2.16 2.08 -11.71
N PHE A 116 2.80 1.57 -10.65
CA PHE A 116 2.14 0.65 -9.74
C PHE A 116 0.97 1.30 -8.98
N LEU A 117 1.17 2.52 -8.47
CA LEU A 117 0.08 3.30 -7.87
C LEU A 117 -1.06 3.51 -8.87
N ASN A 118 -0.74 3.83 -10.13
CA ASN A 118 -1.74 4.02 -11.19
C ASN A 118 -2.54 2.74 -11.43
N SER A 119 -1.87 1.59 -11.57
CA SER A 119 -2.54 0.29 -11.70
C SER A 119 -3.46 0.00 -10.52
N CYS A 120 -3.04 0.29 -9.29
CA CYS A 120 -3.91 0.10 -8.12
C CYS A 120 -5.14 1.01 -8.12
N VAL A 121 -5.04 2.23 -8.66
CA VAL A 121 -6.19 3.15 -8.80
C VAL A 121 -7.11 2.71 -9.94
N GLU A 122 -6.55 2.27 -11.08
CA GLU A 122 -7.32 1.76 -12.21
C GLU A 122 -8.13 0.51 -11.84
N GLU A 123 -7.47 -0.45 -11.19
CA GLU A 123 -8.06 -1.72 -10.76
C GLU A 123 -8.88 -1.60 -9.46
N GLU A 124 -8.92 -0.41 -8.88
CA GLU A 124 -9.63 -0.10 -7.62
C GLU A 124 -9.22 -1.00 -6.45
N GLN A 125 -7.98 -1.50 -6.49
CA GLN A 125 -7.48 -2.54 -5.59
C GLN A 125 -6.05 -2.28 -5.14
N LEU A 126 -5.85 -2.31 -3.83
CA LEU A 126 -4.54 -2.44 -3.19
C LEU A 126 -4.66 -3.36 -1.97
N PRO A 127 -4.49 -4.68 -2.15
CA PRO A 127 -4.47 -5.61 -1.04
C PRO A 127 -3.34 -5.28 -0.05
N GLN A 128 -3.59 -5.40 1.25
CA GLN A 128 -2.51 -5.31 2.24
C GLN A 128 -1.54 -6.48 2.10
N LEU A 129 -0.27 -6.15 1.87
CA LEU A 129 0.76 -7.12 1.50
C LEU A 129 0.87 -8.28 2.50
N PHE A 130 1.00 -7.95 3.79
CA PHE A 130 1.31 -8.92 4.84
C PHE A 130 0.09 -9.60 5.47
N ILE A 131 -1.12 -9.29 4.99
CA ILE A 131 -2.35 -9.95 5.45
C ILE A 131 -2.87 -10.93 4.39
N ARG A 132 -2.56 -10.69 3.11
CA ARG A 132 -2.89 -11.63 2.03
C ARG A 132 -2.10 -12.93 2.25
N LYS A 133 -2.80 -14.08 2.36
CA LYS A 133 -2.17 -15.41 2.33
C LYS A 133 -1.29 -15.49 1.08
N THR A 134 0.02 -15.63 1.30
CA THR A 134 1.05 -16.09 0.35
C THR A 134 1.01 -15.49 -1.06
N PHE A 135 1.94 -14.57 -1.33
CA PHE A 135 2.25 -14.05 -2.66
C PHE A 135 2.57 -15.16 -3.67
N SER A 136 1.69 -15.34 -4.66
CA SER A 136 2.09 -15.75 -6.00
C SER A 136 1.93 -14.55 -6.94
N SER A 137 3.01 -14.18 -7.62
CA SER A 137 3.06 -13.07 -8.60
C SER A 137 2.03 -13.19 -9.73
N SER A 138 1.48 -14.38 -9.99
CA SER A 138 0.46 -14.63 -11.02
C SER A 138 -0.98 -14.37 -10.55
N GLU A 139 -1.20 -14.16 -9.25
CA GLU A 139 -2.54 -14.08 -8.65
C GLU A 139 -2.93 -12.65 -8.30
N PHE A 140 -2.19 -11.64 -8.76
CA PHE A 140 -2.31 -10.24 -8.33
C PHE A 140 -3.76 -9.72 -8.25
N PHE A 141 -4.60 -10.11 -9.22
CA PHE A 141 -6.02 -9.75 -9.34
C PHE A 141 -7.00 -10.93 -9.24
N SER A 142 -6.56 -12.14 -8.89
CA SER A 142 -7.49 -13.27 -8.74
C SER A 142 -8.38 -13.07 -7.50
N SER A 143 -9.69 -13.12 -7.72
CA SER A 143 -10.72 -12.75 -6.75
C SER A 143 -10.75 -13.72 -5.55
N CYS A 144 -10.04 -13.38 -4.47
CA CYS A 144 -10.28 -14.00 -3.17
C CYS A 144 -11.35 -13.20 -2.43
N SER A 145 -12.52 -13.81 -2.21
CA SER A 145 -13.66 -13.22 -1.49
C SER A 145 -13.31 -12.71 -0.09
N GLU A 146 -12.31 -13.28 0.60
CA GLU A 146 -11.79 -12.80 1.90
C GLU A 146 -10.73 -11.68 1.81
N GLY A 147 -9.98 -11.60 0.70
CA GLY A 147 -8.89 -10.61 0.50
C GLY A 147 -9.40 -9.17 0.39
N THR A 148 -10.69 -9.02 0.08
CA THR A 148 -11.38 -7.75 -0.14
C THR A 148 -11.52 -6.90 1.13
N ARG A 149 -11.51 -7.52 2.33
CA ARG A 149 -11.61 -6.82 3.62
C ARG A 149 -10.37 -6.00 3.96
N PHE A 150 -9.22 -6.37 3.40
CA PHE A 150 -7.93 -5.74 3.67
C PHE A 150 -7.42 -4.91 2.50
N ASP A 151 -8.26 -4.66 1.52
CA ASP A 151 -7.98 -3.74 0.42
C ASP A 151 -8.00 -2.29 0.92
N LEU A 152 -6.94 -1.54 0.60
CA LEU A 152 -6.74 -0.16 1.03
C LEU A 152 -7.43 0.87 0.13
N ILE A 153 -7.77 0.50 -1.11
CA ILE A 153 -8.39 1.40 -2.10
C ILE A 153 -9.89 1.13 -2.23
N ARG A 154 -10.35 -0.10 -2.04
CA ARG A 154 -11.78 -0.47 -2.14
C ARG A 154 -12.73 0.33 -1.25
N LYS A 155 -12.21 0.97 -0.19
CA LYS A 155 -13.00 1.79 0.75
C LYS A 155 -13.26 3.21 0.25
N VAL A 156 -12.59 3.60 -0.82
CA VAL A 156 -12.77 4.89 -1.47
C VAL A 156 -14.06 4.85 -2.26
N ALA A 157 -14.86 5.91 -2.18
CA ALA A 157 -16.12 5.97 -2.90
C ALA A 157 -15.87 5.98 -4.42
N PRO A 158 -16.67 5.29 -5.25
CA PRO A 158 -16.41 5.15 -6.69
C PRO A 158 -16.25 6.48 -7.42
N GLU A 159 -17.03 7.49 -7.08
CA GLU A 159 -16.94 8.84 -7.62
C GLU A 159 -15.60 9.52 -7.31
N SER A 160 -15.04 9.23 -6.13
CA SER A 160 -13.72 9.72 -5.74
C SER A 160 -12.61 9.02 -6.51
N LEU A 161 -12.79 7.75 -6.89
CA LEU A 161 -11.83 7.01 -7.72
C LEU A 161 -11.78 7.55 -9.15
N VAL A 162 -12.92 7.93 -9.74
CA VAL A 162 -12.96 8.56 -11.07
C VAL A 162 -12.13 9.85 -11.09
N ILE A 163 -12.30 10.72 -10.08
CA ILE A 163 -11.51 11.95 -9.97
C ILE A 163 -10.03 11.62 -9.71
N ALA A 164 -9.75 10.60 -8.89
CA ALA A 164 -8.39 10.20 -8.58
C ALA A 164 -7.61 9.62 -9.77
N ARG A 165 -8.27 8.92 -10.71
CA ARG A 165 -7.66 8.50 -11.99
C ARG A 165 -7.19 9.72 -12.78
N ARG A 166 -8.03 10.74 -12.88
CA ARG A 166 -7.67 12.02 -13.51
C ARG A 166 -6.52 12.71 -12.78
N ASP A 167 -6.56 12.78 -11.46
CA ASP A 167 -5.46 13.33 -10.66
C ASP A 167 -4.15 12.57 -10.89
N MET A 168 -4.22 11.24 -11.01
CA MET A 168 -3.05 10.40 -11.25
C MET A 168 -2.40 10.69 -12.60
N MET A 169 -3.19 10.93 -13.66
CA MET A 169 -2.66 11.40 -14.94
C MET A 169 -1.88 12.71 -14.80
N LEU A 170 -2.39 13.66 -14.01
CA LEU A 170 -1.69 14.93 -13.76
C LEU A 170 -0.38 14.72 -12.98
N VAL A 171 -0.34 13.76 -12.05
CA VAL A 171 0.89 13.39 -11.32
C VAL A 171 1.93 12.82 -12.28
N LEU A 172 1.53 11.92 -13.17
CA LEU A 172 2.43 11.32 -14.16
C LEU A 172 3.01 12.39 -15.09
N ILE A 173 2.17 13.28 -15.64
CA ILE A 173 2.61 14.40 -16.49
C ILE A 173 3.57 15.34 -15.75
N PHE A 174 3.29 15.67 -14.49
CA PHE A 174 4.13 16.56 -13.70
C PHE A 174 5.52 15.98 -13.40
N LEU A 175 5.64 14.65 -13.33
CA LEU A 175 6.89 13.96 -12.97
C LEU A 175 7.67 13.45 -14.19
N ASP A 176 7.05 13.42 -15.38
CA ASP A 176 7.71 13.14 -16.66
C ASP A 176 8.39 14.37 -17.30
N GLY A 177 8.01 15.58 -16.87
CA GLY A 177 8.63 16.86 -17.27
C GLY A 177 9.93 17.17 -16.55
#